data_AF-A0A060CNM3-F1
#
_entry.id   AF-A0A060CNM3-F1
#
_cell.length_a   1.000
_cell.length_b   1.000
_cell.length_c   1.000
_cell.angle_alpha   90.00
_cell.angle_beta   90.00
_cell.angle_gamma   90.00
#
_symmetry.space_group_name_H-M   'P 1'
#
loop_
_entity.id
_entity.type
_entity.pdbx_description
1 polymer ?
#
loop_
_entity_poly.entity_id
_entity_poly.type
_entity_poly.pdbx_seq_one_letter_code
_entity_poly.pdbx_strand_id
1 'polypeptide(L)'
;VTTIDKTKQDAAVAAAESMTQVEGWDSSTMHTALSSMDPSTGEIVAEFAGSDYQQRQQNSVTQDIAAAGSTFKPFALLTHVEQGGSMSDTYDGSSPEYYTGLTDPVTNDGGYSWGTVNLVKATKYSINTAFVKLNEQVGPANTEKALVAAGFPEDTN
;
A
#
# COMPACT_ATOMS: atom_id res chain seq x y z
N VAL A 1 4.08 -30.83 -7.42
CA VAL A 1 4.82 -29.74 -8.07
C VAL A 1 4.21 -28.45 -7.56
N THR A 2 5.03 -27.55 -7.03
CA THR A 2 4.63 -26.21 -6.57
C THR A 2 5.48 -25.17 -7.31
N THR A 3 5.11 -23.90 -7.20
CA THR A 3 5.83 -22.75 -7.76
C THR A 3 6.87 -22.17 -6.80
N ILE A 4 6.91 -22.68 -5.56
CA ILE A 4 7.82 -22.20 -4.51
C ILE A 4 9.26 -22.51 -4.91
N ASP A 5 10.06 -21.45 -4.97
CA ASP A 5 11.50 -21.51 -5.18
C ASP A 5 12.19 -21.52 -3.82
N LYS A 6 12.96 -22.57 -3.53
CA LYS A 6 13.61 -22.75 -2.22
C LYS A 6 14.55 -21.60 -1.87
N THR A 7 15.30 -21.08 -2.83
CA THR A 7 16.24 -19.98 -2.59
C THR A 7 15.49 -18.69 -2.29
N LYS A 8 14.40 -18.41 -3.00
CA LYS A 8 13.54 -17.24 -2.70
C LYS A 8 12.80 -17.41 -1.37
N GLN A 9 12.35 -18.62 -1.06
CA GLN A 9 11.72 -18.93 0.23
C GLN A 9 12.68 -18.72 1.40
N ASP A 10 13.93 -19.17 1.29
CA ASP A 10 14.94 -18.94 2.33
C ASP A 10 15.23 -17.44 2.53
N ALA A 11 15.30 -16.68 1.42
CA ALA A 11 15.45 -15.23 1.48
C ALA A 11 14.23 -14.55 2.10
N ALA A 12 13.02 -15.00 1.79
CA ALA A 12 11.78 -14.49 2.37
C ALA A 12 11.71 -14.73 3.88
N VAL A 13 12.08 -15.94 4.33
CA VAL A 13 12.15 -16.28 5.77
C VAL A 13 13.17 -15.37 6.46
N ALA A 14 14.40 -15.28 5.94
CA ALA A 14 15.43 -14.44 6.53
C ALA A 14 15.02 -12.96 6.61
N ALA A 15 14.39 -12.43 5.55
CA ALA A 15 13.88 -11.07 5.54
C ALA A 15 12.76 -10.86 6.57
N ALA A 16 11.77 -11.75 6.63
CA ALA A 16 10.66 -11.63 7.56
C ALA A 16 11.12 -11.77 9.02
N GLU A 17 12.02 -12.71 9.32
CA GLU A 17 12.56 -12.90 10.68
C GLU A 17 13.44 -11.73 11.13
N SER A 18 14.10 -11.03 10.20
CA SER A 18 14.88 -9.83 10.53
C SER A 18 14.02 -8.69 11.12
N MET A 19 12.71 -8.68 10.86
CA MET A 19 11.80 -7.67 11.42
C MET A 19 11.73 -7.72 12.94
N THR A 20 12.04 -8.88 13.55
CA THR A 20 12.13 -9.02 15.01
C THR A 20 13.24 -8.17 15.64
N GLN A 21 14.17 -7.65 14.84
CA GLN A 21 15.28 -6.82 15.29
C GLN A 21 14.98 -5.31 15.20
N VAL A 22 13.79 -4.93 14.70
CA VAL A 22 13.38 -3.52 14.62
C VAL A 22 13.15 -2.97 16.03
N GLU A 23 13.60 -1.73 16.27
CA GLU A 23 13.38 -1.04 17.54
C GLU A 23 11.88 -0.98 17.88
N GLY A 24 11.53 -1.36 19.11
CA GLY A 24 10.15 -1.41 19.56
C GLY A 24 9.37 -2.66 19.17
N TRP A 25 10.02 -3.67 18.57
CA TRP A 25 9.37 -4.95 18.27
C TRP A 25 8.85 -5.65 19.54
N ASP A 26 7.57 -6.00 19.52
CA ASP A 26 6.91 -6.79 20.56
C ASP A 26 6.29 -8.05 19.94
N SER A 27 6.89 -9.21 20.19
CA SER A 27 6.43 -10.49 19.64
C SER A 27 5.05 -10.93 20.14
N SER A 28 4.50 -10.30 21.19
CA SER A 28 3.16 -10.60 21.69
C SER A 28 2.04 -9.91 20.88
N THR A 29 2.36 -8.84 20.16
CA THR A 29 1.38 -8.02 19.43
C THR A 29 1.75 -7.75 17.98
N MET A 30 3.02 -7.95 17.59
CA MET A 30 3.53 -7.68 16.26
C MET A 30 3.82 -8.98 15.50
N HIS A 31 3.42 -9.00 14.24
CA HIS A 31 3.57 -10.12 13.33
C HIS A 31 4.08 -9.62 11.98
N THR A 32 4.75 -10.50 11.23
CA THR A 32 5.25 -10.20 9.88
C THR A 32 4.76 -11.27 8.92
N ALA A 33 4.34 -10.81 7.75
CA ALA A 33 3.91 -11.63 6.64
C ALA A 33 4.60 -11.14 5.37
N LEU A 34 4.91 -12.04 4.45
CA LEU A 34 5.55 -11.70 3.18
C LEU A 34 5.08 -12.68 2.10
N SER A 35 4.68 -12.14 0.96
CA SER A 35 4.47 -12.93 -0.27
C SER A 35 5.33 -12.36 -1.39
N SER A 36 5.92 -13.23 -2.19
CA SER A 36 6.67 -12.87 -3.38
C SER A 36 6.09 -13.58 -4.59
N MET A 37 5.86 -12.82 -5.66
CA MET A 37 5.19 -13.29 -6.86
C MET A 37 6.04 -12.98 -8.10
N ASP A 38 6.03 -13.88 -9.09
CA ASP A 38 6.51 -13.57 -10.44
C ASP A 38 5.44 -12.73 -11.17
N PRO A 39 5.70 -11.46 -11.51
CA PRO A 39 4.71 -10.59 -12.11
C PRO A 39 4.34 -10.99 -13.55
N SER A 40 5.14 -11.82 -14.22
CA SER A 40 4.87 -12.27 -15.59
C SER A 40 3.93 -13.48 -15.65
N THR A 41 3.91 -14.30 -14.59
CA THR A 41 3.10 -15.52 -14.53
C THR A 41 2.02 -15.50 -13.45
N GLY A 42 2.13 -14.61 -12.46
CA GLY A 42 1.28 -14.59 -11.28
C GLY A 42 1.60 -15.67 -10.24
N GLU A 43 2.68 -16.44 -10.45
CA GLU A 43 3.05 -17.53 -9.57
C GLU A 43 3.62 -17.00 -8.24
N ILE A 44 3.12 -17.51 -7.12
CA ILE A 44 3.71 -17.27 -5.80
C ILE A 44 4.99 -18.10 -5.70
N VAL A 45 6.14 -17.43 -5.56
CA VAL A 45 7.46 -18.05 -5.54
C VAL A 45 8.05 -18.16 -4.14
N ALA A 46 7.54 -17.39 -3.19
CA ALA A 46 7.85 -17.50 -1.76
C ALA A 46 6.71 -16.94 -0.92
N GLU A 47 6.45 -17.55 0.24
CA GLU A 47 5.45 -17.09 1.19
C GLU A 47 5.91 -17.32 2.63
N PHE A 48 5.93 -16.26 3.44
CA PHE A 48 6.13 -16.32 4.89
C PHE A 48 4.83 -15.88 5.56
N ALA A 49 4.15 -16.87 6.14
CA ALA A 49 2.80 -16.74 6.71
C ALA A 49 2.80 -16.31 8.20
N GLY A 50 3.96 -16.32 8.85
CA GLY A 50 4.14 -16.17 10.29
C GLY A 50 5.29 -17.04 10.78
N SER A 51 5.85 -16.73 11.95
CA SER A 51 7.10 -17.36 12.46
C SER A 51 6.91 -18.78 13.01
N ASP A 52 5.79 -19.07 13.67
CA ASP A 52 5.53 -20.39 14.25
C ASP A 52 4.06 -20.79 14.15
N TYR A 53 3.77 -21.71 13.24
CA TYR A 53 2.43 -22.25 13.03
C TYR A 53 1.86 -22.96 14.27
N GLN A 54 2.70 -23.55 15.13
CA GLN A 54 2.25 -24.25 16.32
C GLN A 54 1.80 -23.30 17.42
N GLN A 55 2.30 -22.06 17.41
CA GLN A 55 1.86 -20.99 18.33
C GLN A 55 0.66 -20.23 17.75
N ARG A 56 0.65 -20.01 16.43
CA ARG A 56 -0.41 -19.29 15.72
C ARG A 56 -0.75 -20.01 14.41
N GLN A 57 -1.85 -20.77 14.41
CA GLN A 57 -2.37 -21.50 13.24
C GLN A 57 -3.14 -20.56 12.28
N GLN A 58 -2.48 -19.50 11.83
CA GLN A 58 -3.03 -18.49 10.94
C GLN A 58 -1.97 -18.15 9.88
N ASN A 59 -2.37 -18.04 8.63
CA ASN A 59 -1.56 -17.50 7.56
C ASN A 59 -1.85 -16.01 7.38
N SER A 60 -0.97 -15.17 7.91
CA SER A 60 -1.11 -13.71 7.84
C SER A 60 -1.02 -13.13 6.43
N VAL A 61 -0.54 -13.89 5.43
CA VAL A 61 -0.55 -13.46 4.02
C VAL A 61 -1.95 -13.55 3.42
N THR A 62 -2.71 -14.59 3.78
CA THR A 62 -3.97 -14.91 3.11
C THR A 62 -5.21 -14.66 3.97
N GLN A 63 -5.05 -14.51 5.28
CA GLN A 63 -6.18 -14.45 6.22
C GLN A 63 -6.22 -13.17 7.06
N ASP A 64 -5.10 -12.49 7.26
CA ASP A 64 -5.10 -11.23 8.02
C ASP A 64 -5.48 -10.06 7.11
N ILE A 65 -6.31 -9.15 7.63
CA ILE A 65 -6.77 -7.97 6.92
C ILE A 65 -6.26 -6.74 7.68
N ALA A 66 -5.57 -5.86 6.98
CA ALA A 66 -5.03 -4.61 7.51
C ALA A 66 -5.38 -3.45 6.58
N ALA A 67 -5.49 -2.24 7.16
CA ALA A 67 -5.66 -1.04 6.36
C ALA A 67 -4.43 -0.85 5.45
N ALA A 68 -4.66 -0.84 4.14
CA ALA A 68 -3.60 -0.71 3.13
C ALA A 68 -2.85 0.64 3.23
N GLY A 69 -3.55 1.69 3.68
CA GLY A 69 -2.98 3.01 3.84
C GLY A 69 -2.46 3.57 2.51
N SER A 70 -1.23 4.09 2.50
CA SER A 70 -0.66 4.74 1.31
C SER A 70 -0.45 3.80 0.12
N THR A 71 -0.51 2.47 0.28
CA THR A 71 -0.39 1.54 -0.84
C THR A 71 -1.61 1.57 -1.77
N PHE A 72 -2.70 2.26 -1.40
CA PHE A 72 -3.85 2.52 -2.28
C PHE A 72 -3.68 3.74 -3.20
N LYS A 73 -2.74 4.64 -2.89
CA LYS A 73 -2.48 5.86 -3.69
C LYS A 73 -2.22 5.60 -5.18
N PRO A 74 -1.49 4.53 -5.58
CA PRO A 74 -1.29 4.20 -6.99
C PRO A 74 -2.57 3.97 -7.79
N PHE A 75 -3.69 3.58 -7.16
CA PHE A 75 -4.94 3.38 -7.90
C PHE A 75 -5.59 4.71 -8.30
N ALA A 76 -5.58 5.72 -7.42
CA ALA A 76 -6.00 7.08 -7.79
C ALA A 76 -5.10 7.66 -8.90
N LEU A 77 -3.81 7.34 -8.86
CA LEU A 77 -2.85 7.73 -9.90
C LEU A 77 -3.14 7.03 -11.24
N LEU A 78 -3.42 5.73 -11.21
CA LEU A 78 -3.79 4.96 -12.39
C LEU A 78 -5.06 5.55 -13.02
N THR A 79 -6.09 5.78 -12.21
CA THR A 79 -7.35 6.40 -12.66
C THR A 79 -7.12 7.78 -13.29
N HIS A 80 -6.23 8.60 -12.72
CA HIS A 80 -5.88 9.90 -13.29
C HIS A 80 -5.30 9.78 -14.70
N VAL A 81 -4.35 8.85 -14.88
CA VAL A 81 -3.72 8.60 -16.18
C VAL A 81 -4.74 8.04 -17.19
N GLU A 82 -5.61 7.12 -16.77
CA GLU A 82 -6.69 6.57 -17.60
C GLU A 82 -7.69 7.65 -18.06
N GLN A 83 -7.90 8.68 -17.24
CA GLN A 83 -8.71 9.85 -17.58
C GLN A 83 -7.97 10.89 -18.44
N GLY A 84 -6.76 10.58 -18.91
CA GLY A 84 -5.95 11.44 -19.78
C GLY A 84 -5.06 12.42 -19.04
N GLY A 85 -4.95 12.29 -17.71
CA GLY A 85 -4.02 13.05 -16.88
C GLY A 85 -2.56 12.64 -17.08
N SER A 86 -1.65 13.50 -16.64
CA SER A 86 -0.21 13.30 -16.75
C SER A 86 0.46 13.28 -15.38
N MET A 87 1.56 12.52 -15.26
CA MET A 87 2.45 12.54 -14.10
C MET A 87 3.08 13.93 -13.84
N SER A 88 3.07 14.81 -14.85
CA SER A 88 3.52 16.20 -14.73
C SER A 88 2.50 17.12 -14.08
N ASP A 89 1.25 16.69 -13.96
CA ASP A 89 0.18 17.51 -13.38
C ASP A 89 0.49 17.82 -11.92
N THR A 90 0.13 19.03 -11.52
CA THR A 90 0.53 19.60 -10.23
C THR A 90 -0.64 19.72 -9.27
N TYR A 91 -0.36 19.41 -8.00
CA TYR A 91 -1.29 19.47 -6.90
C TYR A 91 -0.70 20.28 -5.76
N ASP A 92 -1.57 20.82 -4.90
CA ASP A 92 -1.14 21.43 -3.66
C ASP A 92 -0.72 20.34 -2.67
N GLY A 93 0.57 20.33 -2.33
CA GLY A 93 1.17 19.47 -1.31
C GLY A 93 1.39 20.20 0.01
N SER A 94 0.71 21.33 0.25
CA SER A 94 0.73 22.02 1.53
C SER A 94 0.10 21.16 2.64
N SER A 95 0.38 21.51 3.90
CA SER A 95 -0.12 20.79 5.08
C SER A 95 -0.25 21.75 6.26
N PRO A 96 -1.32 21.66 7.08
CA PRO A 96 -2.52 20.84 6.86
C PRO A 96 -3.40 21.38 5.71
N GLU A 97 -4.23 20.51 5.14
CA GLU A 97 -5.26 20.87 4.16
C GLU A 97 -6.64 20.33 4.57
N TYR A 98 -7.70 21.02 4.16
CA TYR A 98 -9.09 20.65 4.45
C TYR A 98 -9.79 20.17 3.17
N TYR A 99 -10.49 19.05 3.29
CA TYR A 99 -11.16 18.39 2.16
C TYR A 99 -12.63 18.17 2.45
N THR A 100 -13.44 18.11 1.41
CA THR A 100 -14.90 17.98 1.57
C THR A 100 -15.22 16.59 2.11
N GLY A 101 -16.02 16.52 3.18
CA GLY A 101 -16.44 15.26 3.79
C GLY A 101 -15.49 14.71 4.86
N LEU A 102 -14.36 15.38 5.13
CA LEU A 102 -13.49 15.08 6.26
C LEU A 102 -13.69 16.09 7.39
N THR A 103 -13.82 15.60 8.62
CA THR A 103 -13.94 16.47 9.81
C THR A 103 -12.59 17.03 10.23
N ASP A 104 -11.56 16.20 10.19
CA ASP A 104 -10.20 16.59 10.54
C ASP A 104 -9.39 16.96 9.30
N PRO A 105 -8.43 17.90 9.41
CA PRO A 105 -7.54 18.20 8.31
C PRO A 105 -6.64 17.02 7.98
N VAL A 106 -6.29 16.89 6.71
CA VAL A 106 -5.28 15.94 6.27
C VAL A 106 -3.91 16.57 6.44
N THR A 107 -3.01 15.85 7.09
CA THR A 107 -1.62 16.24 7.28
C THR A 107 -0.71 15.35 6.44
N ASN A 108 0.40 15.91 5.97
CA ASN A 108 1.49 15.10 5.43
C ASN A 108 2.29 14.49 6.57
N ASP A 109 3.01 13.41 6.25
CA ASP A 109 3.97 12.80 7.19
C ASP A 109 4.91 13.87 7.77
N GLY A 110 5.15 13.81 9.08
CA GLY A 110 5.95 14.82 9.81
C GLY A 110 5.44 16.27 9.76
N GLY A 111 4.25 16.53 9.20
CA GLY A 111 3.72 17.89 9.02
C GLY A 111 4.36 18.70 7.89
N TYR A 112 5.14 18.07 6.99
CA TYR A 112 5.83 18.77 5.92
C TYR A 112 4.87 19.44 4.93
N SER A 113 5.10 20.73 4.65
CA SER A 113 4.40 21.48 3.61
C SER A 113 5.28 21.56 2.37
N TRP A 114 4.81 20.99 1.27
CA TRP A 114 5.60 20.83 0.04
C TRP A 114 5.33 21.90 -1.02
N GLY A 115 4.31 22.74 -0.81
CA GLY A 115 3.77 23.66 -1.82
C GLY A 115 3.26 22.90 -3.04
N THR A 116 3.23 23.56 -4.20
CA THR A 116 2.87 22.91 -5.45
C THR A 116 3.88 21.83 -5.85
N VAL A 117 3.39 20.60 -6.06
CA VAL A 117 4.20 19.44 -6.44
C VAL A 117 3.56 18.73 -7.63
N ASN A 118 4.38 18.14 -8.51
CA ASN A 118 3.85 17.23 -9.53
C ASN A 118 3.59 15.82 -8.97
N LEU A 119 2.82 15.03 -9.70
CA LEU A 119 2.47 13.66 -9.28
C LEU A 119 3.69 12.72 -9.17
N VAL A 120 4.77 12.96 -9.91
CA VAL A 120 6.04 12.23 -9.71
C VAL A 120 6.58 12.45 -8.29
N LYS A 121 6.67 13.72 -7.85
CA LYS A 121 7.15 14.08 -6.52
C LYS A 121 6.15 13.64 -5.43
N ALA A 122 4.86 13.84 -5.66
CA ALA A 122 3.81 13.40 -4.74
C ALA A 122 3.87 11.90 -4.48
N THR A 123 4.04 11.09 -5.53
CA THR A 123 4.18 9.62 -5.42
C THR A 123 5.46 9.24 -4.67
N LYS A 124 6.60 9.84 -5.06
CA LYS A 124 7.90 9.55 -4.44
C LYS A 124 7.91 9.77 -2.91
N TYR A 125 7.26 10.84 -2.46
CA TYR A 125 7.23 11.22 -1.03
C TYR A 125 5.91 10.87 -0.34
N SER A 126 5.02 10.14 -1.02
CA SER A 126 3.70 9.75 -0.49
C SER A 126 2.91 10.93 0.10
N ILE A 127 2.89 12.08 -0.58
CA ILE A 127 2.30 13.34 -0.08
C ILE A 127 0.77 13.19 0.07
N ASN A 128 0.27 13.13 1.31
CA ASN A 128 -1.12 12.84 1.63
C ASN A 128 -2.09 13.86 1.01
N THR A 129 -1.81 15.15 1.18
CA THR A 129 -2.71 16.22 0.72
C THR A 129 -2.87 16.22 -0.80
N ALA A 130 -1.78 16.08 -1.53
CA ALA A 130 -1.81 15.92 -2.98
C ALA A 130 -2.65 14.70 -3.43
N PHE A 131 -2.53 13.55 -2.75
CA PHE A 131 -3.28 12.35 -3.11
C PHE A 131 -4.76 12.38 -2.72
N VAL A 132 -5.12 13.02 -1.60
CA VAL A 132 -6.53 13.24 -1.27
C VAL A 132 -7.16 14.14 -2.32
N LYS A 133 -6.46 15.20 -2.74
CA LYS A 133 -6.94 16.09 -3.81
C LYS A 133 -7.07 15.38 -5.15
N LEU A 134 -6.09 14.54 -5.51
CA LEU A 134 -6.14 13.70 -6.70
C LEU A 134 -7.38 12.81 -6.67
N ASN A 135 -7.62 12.12 -5.55
CA ASN A 135 -8.76 11.22 -5.41
C ASN A 135 -10.12 11.94 -5.50
N GLU A 136 -10.24 13.15 -4.92
CA GLU A 136 -11.41 14.01 -5.11
C GLU A 136 -11.64 14.33 -6.60
N GLN A 137 -10.56 14.65 -7.34
CA GLN A 137 -10.64 15.02 -8.75
C GLN A 137 -11.03 13.83 -9.65
N VAL A 138 -10.38 12.68 -9.49
CA VAL A 138 -10.66 11.51 -10.33
C VAL A 138 -11.99 10.82 -9.97
N GLY A 139 -12.50 11.12 -8.77
CA GLY A 139 -13.71 10.56 -8.21
C GLY A 139 -13.42 9.26 -7.45
N PRO A 140 -13.73 9.17 -6.13
CA PRO A 140 -13.45 7.97 -5.32
C PRO A 140 -14.04 6.68 -5.91
N ALA A 141 -15.24 6.74 -6.51
CA ALA A 141 -15.87 5.60 -7.17
C ALA A 141 -15.10 5.11 -8.42
N ASN A 142 -14.31 5.95 -9.08
CA ASN A 142 -13.47 5.52 -10.19
C ASN A 142 -12.15 4.90 -9.68
N THR A 143 -11.62 5.40 -8.56
CA THR A 143 -10.51 4.76 -7.85
C THR A 143 -10.90 3.36 -7.36
N GLU A 144 -12.11 3.20 -6.83
CA GLU A 144 -12.69 1.90 -6.45
C GLU A 144 -12.79 0.94 -7.64
N LYS A 145 -13.27 1.41 -8.81
CA LYS A 145 -13.27 0.59 -10.03
C LYS A 145 -11.87 0.15 -10.44
N ALA A 146 -10.87 1.01 -10.31
CA ALA A 146 -9.48 0.66 -10.61
C ALA A 146 -8.94 -0.39 -9.63
N LEU A 147 -9.30 -0.31 -8.35
CA LEU A 147 -9.00 -1.34 -7.35
C LEU A 147 -9.63 -2.70 -7.72
N VAL A 148 -10.94 -2.72 -8.02
CA VAL A 148 -11.66 -3.94 -8.41
C VAL A 148 -11.08 -4.53 -9.69
N ALA A 149 -10.77 -3.69 -10.69
CA ALA A 149 -10.12 -4.12 -11.92
C ALA A 149 -8.71 -4.71 -11.69
N ALA A 150 -8.02 -4.28 -10.63
CA ALA A 150 -6.74 -4.84 -10.21
C ALA A 150 -6.87 -6.14 -9.39
N GLY A 151 -8.08 -6.62 -9.14
CA GLY A 151 -8.34 -7.90 -8.48
C GLY A 151 -8.74 -7.80 -7.00
N PHE A 152 -8.98 -6.60 -6.47
CA PHE A 152 -9.56 -6.45 -5.13
C PHE A 152 -11.05 -6.85 -5.14
N PRO A 153 -11.57 -7.48 -4.06
CA PRO A 153 -12.99 -7.77 -3.93
C PRO A 153 -13.85 -6.50 -3.99
N GLU A 154 -15.06 -6.59 -4.56
CA GLU A 154 -16.02 -5.48 -4.63
C GLU A 154 -16.48 -4.99 -3.25
N ASP A 155 -16.42 -5.85 -2.23
CA ASP A 155 -16.76 -5.56 -0.85
C ASP A 155 -15.54 -5.11 -0.01
N THR A 156 -14.44 -4.73 -0.65
CA THR A 156 -13.30 -4.08 0.01
C THR A 156 -13.77 -2.76 0.61
N ASN A 157 -13.80 -2.68 1.95
CA ASN A 157 -14.17 -1.47 2.71
C ASN A 157 -12.96 -0.82 3.37
#